data_AF-A0A842KF75-F1
#
_entry.id   AF-A0A842KF75-F1
#
_cell.length_a   1.000
_cell.length_b   1.000
_cell.length_c   1.000
_cell.angle_alpha   90.00
_cell.angle_beta   90.00
_cell.angle_gamma   90.00
#
_symmetry.space_group_name_H-M   'P 1'
#
loop_
_entity.id
_entity.type
_entity.pdbx_description
1 polymer ?
#
loop_
_entity_poly.entity_id
_entity_poly.type
_entity_poly.pdbx_seq_one_letter_code
_entity_poly.pdbx_strand_id
1 'polypeptide(L)'
;MNTEFIKYHPPSNTYVIQKNAYFENSVFLRGNLIVGAGCNFWKELKVAGYLELGKNSLVKGHVQAQNAIIGPYCEIKGDIRILQDLTLMSNVKIQGSATCGGQMLVRPGCCINFAKAEKLLELVGKVSIKDVEAGTKVIVRSE
;
A
#
# COMPACT_ATOMS: atom_id res chain seq x y z
N MET A 1 0.74 -17.78 17.99
CA MET A 1 1.31 -16.48 17.54
C MET A 1 1.44 -15.61 18.77
N ASN A 2 2.57 -14.93 18.98
CA ASN A 2 2.67 -13.96 20.06
C ASN A 2 2.11 -12.61 19.57
N THR A 3 1.19 -11.99 20.31
CA THR A 3 0.41 -10.82 19.86
C THR A 3 0.70 -9.53 20.65
N GLU A 4 1.70 -9.55 21.54
CA GLU A 4 2.08 -8.43 22.43
C GLU A 4 2.41 -7.10 21.70
N PHE A 5 2.69 -7.15 20.40
CA PHE A 5 2.97 -5.98 19.56
C PHE A 5 1.74 -5.35 18.88
N ILE A 6 0.54 -5.95 18.98
CA ILE A 6 -0.69 -5.44 18.37
C ILE A 6 -1.55 -4.77 19.44
N LYS A 7 -1.76 -3.45 19.34
CA LYS A 7 -2.73 -2.71 20.15
C LYS A 7 -4.01 -2.48 19.37
N TYR A 8 -5.15 -2.88 19.93
CA TYR A 8 -6.46 -2.56 19.38
C TYR A 8 -7.02 -1.32 20.07
N HIS A 9 -7.58 -0.39 19.30
CA HIS A 9 -8.26 0.81 19.76
C HIS A 9 -9.76 0.70 19.42
N PRO A 10 -10.62 0.26 20.36
CA PRO A 10 -12.05 0.03 20.09
C PRO A 10 -12.82 1.22 19.51
N PRO A 11 -12.64 2.48 20.00
CA PRO A 11 -13.44 3.62 19.52
C PRO A 11 -13.29 3.95 18.03
N SER A 12 -12.20 3.52 17.38
CA SER A 12 -11.95 3.74 15.95
C SER A 12 -11.79 2.45 15.15
N ASN A 13 -12.03 1.29 15.77
CA ASN A 13 -11.77 -0.04 15.20
C ASN A 13 -10.37 -0.14 14.54
N THR A 14 -9.34 0.36 15.23
CA THR A 14 -7.98 0.47 14.67
C THR A 14 -7.02 -0.50 15.35
N TYR A 15 -6.31 -1.27 14.54
CA TYR A 15 -5.17 -2.08 14.95
C TYR A 15 -3.89 -1.26 14.70
N VAL A 16 -3.17 -0.93 15.78
CA VAL A 16 -1.89 -0.22 15.75
C VAL A 16 -0.80 -1.22 16.10
N ILE A 17 0.08 -1.51 15.16
CA ILE A 17 1.17 -2.47 15.34
C ILE A 17 2.45 -1.70 15.70
N GLN A 18 3.03 -2.03 16.86
CA GLN A 18 4.15 -1.30 17.46
C GLN A 18 5.42 -2.16 17.50
N LYS A 19 6.52 -1.62 16.96
CA LYS A 19 7.80 -2.33 16.71
C LYS A 19 7.70 -3.38 15.58
N ASN A 20 8.83 -4.01 15.24
CA ASN A 20 9.02 -4.82 14.03
C ASN A 20 7.93 -5.89 13.82
N ALA A 21 7.11 -5.69 12.78
CA ALA A 21 5.99 -6.55 12.43
C ALA A 21 6.41 -7.65 11.44
N TYR A 22 6.13 -8.91 11.78
CA TYR A 22 6.44 -10.10 10.97
C TYR A 22 5.25 -11.08 10.97
N PHE A 23 4.86 -11.58 9.80
CA PHE A 23 3.62 -12.35 9.56
C PHE A 23 3.75 -13.32 8.35
N GLU A 24 4.16 -14.56 8.59
CA GLU A 24 4.29 -15.60 7.54
C GLU A 24 2.96 -16.12 6.96
N ASN A 25 1.83 -15.74 7.58
CA ASN A 25 0.49 -16.17 7.22
C ASN A 25 -0.38 -14.98 6.81
N SER A 26 -1.40 -15.24 5.99
CA SER A 26 -2.30 -14.19 5.51
C SER A 26 -3.01 -13.50 6.68
N VAL A 27 -3.00 -12.18 6.71
CA VAL A 27 -3.57 -11.35 7.76
C VAL A 27 -4.91 -10.79 7.29
N PHE A 28 -5.99 -11.11 8.00
CA PHE A 28 -7.32 -10.56 7.74
C PHE A 28 -7.82 -9.75 8.95
N LEU A 29 -8.08 -8.45 8.74
CA LEU A 29 -8.53 -7.52 9.78
C LEU A 29 -9.86 -6.86 9.39
N ARG A 30 -10.88 -7.01 10.24
CA ARG A 30 -12.20 -6.37 10.09
C ARG A 30 -12.22 -4.94 10.68
N GLY A 31 -11.21 -4.14 10.34
CA GLY A 31 -11.04 -2.77 10.84
C GLY A 31 -9.97 -2.01 10.06
N ASN A 32 -9.41 -0.99 10.70
CA ASN A 32 -8.34 -0.14 10.20
C ASN A 32 -6.97 -0.67 10.69
N LEU A 33 -5.90 -0.46 9.92
CA LEU A 33 -4.53 -0.88 10.27
C LEU A 33 -3.52 0.27 10.10
N ILE A 34 -2.69 0.48 11.12
CA ILE A 34 -1.57 1.43 11.11
C ILE A 34 -0.28 0.70 11.51
N VAL A 35 0.78 0.75 10.68
CA VAL A 35 2.08 0.14 11.03
C VAL A 35 3.32 0.97 10.66
N GLY A 36 4.16 1.21 11.67
CA GLY A 36 5.57 1.60 11.57
C GLY A 36 6.17 1.58 12.98
N ALA A 37 7.38 1.07 13.24
CA ALA A 37 8.49 0.67 12.37
C ALA A 37 9.10 -0.67 12.85
N GLY A 38 9.81 -1.47 12.05
CA GLY A 38 9.88 -1.55 10.58
C GLY A 38 9.40 -2.93 10.09
N CYS A 39 8.74 -2.99 8.92
CA CYS A 39 7.65 -3.93 8.65
C CYS A 39 8.02 -4.98 7.58
N ASN A 40 7.89 -6.29 7.85
CA ASN A 40 8.30 -7.32 6.88
C ASN A 40 7.56 -8.69 6.93
N PHE A 41 6.27 -8.72 7.24
CA PHE A 41 5.25 -9.65 6.66
C PHE A 41 5.72 -11.14 6.45
N TRP A 42 5.49 -11.93 5.38
CA TRP A 42 4.77 -11.75 4.10
C TRP A 42 3.88 -12.95 3.68
N LYS A 43 2.57 -12.68 3.53
CA LYS A 43 1.56 -13.36 2.69
C LYS A 43 0.45 -12.33 2.40
N GLU A 44 -0.77 -12.72 2.00
CA GLU A 44 -1.83 -11.73 1.73
C GLU A 44 -2.16 -10.86 2.96
N LEU A 45 -2.32 -9.55 2.72
CA LEU A 45 -2.74 -8.58 3.72
C LEU A 45 -4.11 -8.02 3.30
N LYS A 46 -5.16 -8.37 4.04
CA LYS A 46 -6.53 -7.92 3.77
C LYS A 46 -7.10 -7.14 4.95
N VAL A 47 -7.29 -5.85 4.74
CA VAL A 47 -7.81 -4.88 5.71
C VAL A 47 -9.19 -4.43 5.22
N ALA A 48 -10.21 -4.52 6.06
CA ALA A 48 -11.58 -4.19 5.65
C ALA A 48 -11.82 -2.69 5.51
N GLY A 49 -11.09 -1.86 6.26
CA GLY A 49 -11.14 -0.41 6.21
C GLY A 49 -9.84 0.22 5.69
N TYR A 50 -9.35 1.20 6.45
CA TYR A 50 -8.19 2.03 6.12
C TYR A 50 -6.85 1.36 6.42
N LEU A 51 -5.86 1.55 5.55
CA LEU A 51 -4.51 1.00 5.67
C LEU A 51 -3.44 2.10 5.60
N GLU A 52 -2.64 2.23 6.66
CA GLU A 52 -1.51 3.15 6.76
C GLU A 52 -0.22 2.39 7.05
N LEU A 53 0.86 2.59 6.28
CA LEU A 53 2.08 1.79 6.47
C LEU A 53 3.40 2.48 6.10
N GLY A 54 4.31 2.58 7.06
CA GLY A 54 5.68 3.09 6.91
C GLY A 54 6.30 3.36 8.28
N LYS A 55 7.57 3.09 8.58
CA LYS A 55 8.76 2.97 7.73
C LYS A 55 9.81 2.07 8.43
N ASN A 56 10.70 1.33 7.79
CA ASN A 56 10.75 0.91 6.37
C ASN A 56 10.03 -0.43 6.20
N SER A 57 9.64 -0.80 4.98
CA SER A 57 8.60 -1.80 4.74
C SER A 57 8.75 -2.57 3.40
N LEU A 58 8.21 -3.79 3.27
CA LEU A 58 8.17 -4.54 1.97
C LEU A 58 7.21 -5.77 1.93
N VAL A 59 5.89 -5.63 1.74
CA VAL A 59 4.98 -6.81 1.59
C VAL A 59 5.31 -7.66 0.35
N LYS A 60 5.10 -8.98 0.46
CA LYS A 60 4.88 -9.93 -0.64
C LYS A 60 3.51 -10.58 -0.48
N GLY A 61 2.82 -10.86 -1.57
CA GLY A 61 1.44 -11.34 -1.56
C GLY A 61 0.48 -10.19 -1.80
N HIS A 62 -0.80 -10.51 -2.03
CA HIS A 62 -1.77 -9.50 -2.42
C HIS A 62 -2.15 -8.59 -1.25
N VAL A 63 -2.20 -7.28 -1.49
CA VAL A 63 -2.72 -6.29 -0.55
C VAL A 63 -4.13 -5.89 -0.97
N GLN A 64 -5.09 -5.99 -0.06
CA GLN A 64 -6.48 -5.61 -0.25
C GLN A 64 -6.89 -4.65 0.87
N ALA A 65 -7.31 -3.43 0.53
CA ALA A 65 -7.81 -2.44 1.50
C ALA A 65 -8.93 -1.59 0.89
N GLN A 66 -9.72 -0.92 1.73
CA GLN A 66 -10.70 0.05 1.24
C GLN A 66 -9.99 1.30 0.71
N ASN A 67 -9.07 1.85 1.50
CA ASN A 67 -8.25 3.03 1.21
C ASN A 67 -6.83 2.74 1.73
N ALA A 68 -5.78 3.25 1.07
CA ALA A 68 -4.40 3.00 1.51
C ALA A 68 -3.44 4.19 1.32
N ILE A 69 -2.64 4.46 2.35
CA ILE A 69 -1.48 5.37 2.30
C ILE A 69 -0.23 4.61 2.75
N ILE A 70 0.72 4.36 1.84
CA ILE A 70 1.85 3.46 2.11
C ILE A 70 3.21 4.05 1.69
N GLY A 71 4.06 4.27 2.70
CA GLY A 71 5.45 4.67 2.65
C GLY A 71 5.80 5.70 3.75
N PRO A 72 7.06 6.14 3.82
CA PRO A 72 8.24 5.50 3.23
C PRO A 72 8.59 4.20 4.00
N TYR A 73 9.70 3.52 3.77
CA TYR A 73 10.13 3.13 2.43
C TYR A 73 9.44 1.79 2.14
N CYS A 74 8.38 1.85 1.35
CA CYS A 74 7.43 0.82 0.93
C CYS A 74 8.07 -0.34 0.07
N GLU A 75 7.49 -1.51 -0.26
CA GLU A 75 6.10 -2.01 -0.50
C GLU A 75 5.62 -1.80 -1.96
N ILE A 76 5.20 -2.81 -2.76
CA ILE A 76 4.81 -4.24 -2.54
C ILE A 76 5.23 -5.16 -3.72
N LYS A 77 5.37 -6.47 -3.44
CA LYS A 77 5.51 -7.56 -4.43
C LYS A 77 4.22 -8.40 -4.53
N GLY A 78 3.69 -8.59 -5.73
CA GLY A 78 2.30 -9.03 -5.92
C GLY A 78 1.34 -7.85 -6.06
N ASP A 79 0.04 -8.11 -6.20
CA ASP A 79 -0.92 -7.04 -6.55
C ASP A 79 -1.42 -6.24 -5.35
N ILE A 80 -1.58 -4.93 -5.54
CA ILE A 80 -2.33 -4.04 -4.66
C ILE A 80 -3.71 -3.82 -5.28
N ARG A 81 -4.79 -4.09 -4.53
CA ARG A 81 -6.18 -3.86 -4.92
C ARG A 81 -6.87 -2.96 -3.89
N ILE A 82 -7.09 -1.71 -4.25
CA ILE A 82 -7.74 -0.71 -3.38
C ILE A 82 -9.13 -0.37 -3.93
N LEU A 83 -10.14 -0.34 -3.07
CA LEU A 83 -11.52 -0.06 -3.50
C LEU A 83 -11.75 1.44 -3.81
N GLN A 84 -11.10 2.32 -3.05
CA GLN A 84 -11.14 3.77 -3.20
C GLN A 84 -9.73 4.27 -3.58
N ASP A 85 -9.12 5.14 -2.76
CA ASP A 85 -7.94 5.92 -3.13
C ASP A 85 -6.62 5.35 -2.55
N LEU A 86 -5.53 5.52 -3.31
CA LEU A 86 -4.19 4.98 -3.05
C LEU A 86 -3.11 6.08 -3.13
N THR A 87 -2.34 6.28 -2.06
CA THR A 87 -1.24 7.26 -2.00
C THR A 87 0.07 6.60 -1.58
N LEU A 88 1.16 6.78 -2.33
CA LEU A 88 2.45 6.14 -2.06
C LEU A 88 3.65 7.10 -2.17
N MET A 89 4.40 7.29 -1.09
CA MET A 89 5.64 8.08 -1.01
C MET A 89 6.46 7.59 0.20
N SER A 90 7.76 7.28 0.13
CA SER A 90 8.78 7.34 -0.94
C SER A 90 9.81 6.23 -0.66
N ASN A 91 10.66 5.74 -1.56
CA ASN A 91 10.96 6.08 -2.95
C ASN A 91 11.06 4.76 -3.75
N VAL A 92 9.91 4.22 -4.17
CA VAL A 92 9.71 2.75 -4.10
C VAL A 92 9.05 2.11 -5.32
N LYS A 93 9.24 0.79 -5.42
CA LYS A 93 9.00 -0.02 -6.61
C LYS A 93 8.02 -1.17 -6.34
N ILE A 94 7.01 -1.31 -7.18
CA ILE A 94 5.97 -2.36 -7.14
C ILE A 94 6.19 -3.32 -8.31
N GLN A 95 6.21 -4.63 -8.04
CA GLN A 95 6.43 -5.65 -9.09
C GLN A 95 5.14 -6.28 -9.65
N GLY A 96 4.03 -6.26 -8.91
CA GLY A 96 2.72 -6.71 -9.41
C GLY A 96 1.93 -5.58 -10.08
N SER A 97 0.62 -5.74 -10.16
CA SER A 97 -0.30 -4.65 -10.52
C SER A 97 -0.63 -3.78 -9.30
N ALA A 98 -0.67 -2.46 -9.47
CA ALA A 98 -1.33 -1.55 -8.55
C ALA A 98 -2.68 -1.15 -9.16
N THR A 99 -3.79 -1.39 -8.47
CA THR A 99 -5.14 -1.09 -8.97
C THR A 99 -5.95 -0.33 -7.91
N CYS A 100 -6.65 0.73 -8.32
CA CYS A 100 -7.57 1.47 -7.45
C CYS A 100 -8.87 1.92 -8.14
N GLY A 101 -10.00 1.84 -7.44
CA GLY A 101 -11.30 2.36 -7.91
C GLY A 101 -11.46 3.89 -7.78
N GLY A 102 -10.54 4.55 -7.08
CA GLY A 102 -10.46 6.00 -6.90
C GLY A 102 -9.28 6.63 -7.63
N GLN A 103 -8.54 7.44 -6.90
CA GLN A 103 -7.35 8.16 -7.34
C GLN A 103 -6.07 7.45 -6.88
N MET A 104 -5.02 7.48 -7.71
CA MET A 104 -3.68 6.97 -7.38
C MET A 104 -2.64 8.09 -7.46
N LEU A 105 -1.99 8.40 -6.34
CA LEU A 105 -0.94 9.42 -6.24
C LEU A 105 0.39 8.75 -5.84
N VAL A 106 1.39 8.75 -6.73
CA VAL A 106 2.72 8.17 -6.47
C VAL A 106 3.83 9.12 -6.94
N ARG A 107 4.15 10.12 -6.10
CA ARG A 107 5.09 11.25 -6.33
C ARG A 107 6.61 11.04 -6.09
N PRO A 108 7.20 9.85 -5.84
CA PRO A 108 8.65 9.74 -5.61
C PRO A 108 9.43 9.21 -6.85
N GLY A 109 10.66 8.73 -6.66
CA GLY A 109 11.38 7.90 -7.63
C GLY A 109 10.82 6.48 -7.74
N CYS A 110 9.59 6.39 -8.24
CA CYS A 110 8.79 5.18 -8.28
C CYS A 110 9.12 4.27 -9.47
N CYS A 111 9.01 2.95 -9.28
CA CYS A 111 8.94 2.02 -10.42
C CYS A 111 7.86 0.97 -10.24
N ILE A 112 6.74 1.11 -10.95
CA ILE A 112 5.59 0.20 -10.88
C ILE A 112 5.62 -0.67 -12.14
N ASN A 113 5.26 -1.94 -12.05
CA ASN A 113 5.18 -2.79 -13.25
C ASN A 113 3.95 -2.43 -14.09
N PHE A 114 2.75 -2.49 -13.49
CA PHE A 114 1.47 -2.07 -14.08
C PHE A 114 0.70 -1.19 -13.08
N ALA A 115 0.18 -0.05 -13.50
CA ALA A 115 -0.69 0.81 -12.68
C ALA A 115 -2.06 1.04 -13.35
N LYS A 116 -3.14 0.85 -12.60
CA LYS A 116 -4.52 1.15 -13.01
C LYS A 116 -5.27 2.02 -12.01
N ALA A 117 -5.86 3.12 -12.47
CA ALA A 117 -6.76 3.96 -11.67
C ALA A 117 -8.03 4.33 -12.45
N GLU A 118 -9.21 4.02 -11.93
CA GLU A 118 -10.48 4.34 -12.62
C GLU A 118 -10.68 5.86 -12.80
N LYS A 119 -10.15 6.70 -11.90
CA LYS A 119 -10.28 8.16 -11.96
C LYS A 119 -8.98 8.83 -12.40
N LEU A 120 -8.12 9.15 -11.43
CA LEU A 120 -6.89 9.93 -11.62
C LEU A 120 -5.67 9.06 -11.32
N LEU A 121 -4.68 9.09 -12.21
CA LEU A 121 -3.36 8.51 -11.99
C LEU A 121 -2.29 9.62 -12.08
N GLU A 122 -1.62 9.91 -10.97
CA GLU A 122 -0.53 10.89 -10.90
C GLU A 122 0.80 10.21 -10.53
N LEU A 123 1.71 10.14 -11.50
CA LEU A 123 3.03 9.50 -11.43
C LEU A 123 4.12 10.54 -11.75
N VAL A 124 4.82 11.03 -10.73
CA VAL A 124 5.69 12.22 -10.87
C VAL A 124 7.01 11.99 -10.13
N GLY A 125 8.15 12.09 -10.81
CA GLY A 125 9.50 11.92 -10.24
C GLY A 125 10.40 11.03 -11.10
N LYS A 126 11.24 10.20 -10.48
CA LYS A 126 12.06 9.19 -11.20
C LYS A 126 11.23 7.99 -11.62
N VAL A 127 10.19 8.24 -12.42
CA VAL A 127 9.20 7.25 -12.86
C VAL A 127 9.88 6.21 -13.75
N SER A 128 9.65 4.93 -13.49
CA SER A 128 9.91 3.86 -14.45
C SER A 128 8.76 2.86 -14.41
N ILE A 129 7.87 2.93 -15.39
CA ILE A 129 6.67 2.10 -15.51
C ILE A 129 6.66 1.39 -16.86
N LYS A 130 6.09 0.19 -16.94
CA LYS A 130 5.86 -0.47 -18.23
C LYS A 130 4.49 -0.09 -18.78
N ASP A 131 3.46 -0.34 -17.98
CA ASP A 131 2.08 -0.27 -18.41
C ASP A 131 1.22 0.60 -17.49
N VAL A 132 0.36 1.40 -18.10
CA VAL A 132 -0.54 2.36 -17.46
C VAL A 132 -1.93 2.22 -18.06
N GLU A 133 -2.94 2.10 -17.19
CA GLU A 133 -4.35 2.24 -17.54
C GLU A 133 -4.96 3.32 -16.63
N ALA A 134 -5.73 4.26 -17.17
CA ALA A 134 -6.55 5.14 -16.34
C ALA A 134 -7.85 5.54 -17.03
N GLY A 135 -8.95 5.56 -16.27
CA GLY A 135 -10.28 5.79 -16.82
C GLY A 135 -10.58 7.26 -17.14
N THR A 136 -10.05 8.23 -16.37
CA THR A 136 -10.35 9.66 -16.59
C THR A 136 -9.12 10.53 -16.90
N LYS A 137 -8.02 10.40 -16.16
CA LYS A 137 -6.84 11.27 -16.35
C LYS A 137 -5.53 10.63 -15.90
N VAL A 138 -4.50 10.74 -16.75
CA VAL A 138 -3.11 10.43 -16.41
C VAL A 138 -2.29 11.71 -16.33
N ILE A 139 -1.40 11.80 -15.34
CA ILE A 139 -0.35 12.82 -15.25
C ILE A 139 0.97 12.07 -15.02
N VAL A 140 1.81 11.95 -16.07
CA VAL A 140 3.20 11.48 -15.95
C VAL A 140 4.15 12.66 -16.09
N ARG A 141 5.10 12.80 -15.15
CA ARG A 141 6.14 13.85 -15.18
C ARG A 141 7.46 13.30 -14.64
N SER A 142 8.46 13.19 -15.51
CA SER A 142 9.81 12.77 -15.13
C SER A 142 10.69 13.95 -14.71
N GLU A 143 11.49 13.76 -13.65
CA GLU A 143 12.55 14.65 -13.15
C GLU A 143 13.86 13.87 -12.96
#